data_AF-A0A7X0A708-F1
#
_entry.id   AF-A0A7X0A708-F1
#
_cell.length_a   1.000
_cell.length_b   1.000
_cell.length_c   1.000
_cell.angle_alpha   90.00
_cell.angle_beta   90.00
_cell.angle_gamma   90.00
#
_symmetry.space_group_name_H-M   'P 1'
#
loop_
_entity.id
_entity.type
_entity.pdbx_description
1 polymer ?
#
loop_
_entity_poly.entity_id
_entity_poly.type
_entity_poly.pdbx_seq_one_letter_code
_entity_poly.pdbx_strand_id
1 'polypeptide(L)'
;MKQIKYILLQFMLFLCFTGVFAQVKHPQYIAKLKRKPAAAQPVKSIKGTEQFKAFSQLLASANVAFTPPIGFREIPAINNEDFSFDYALEIPGQEFEIWFQVKSLRENWLSYERNHEQENPDSSYLKMGQAQASAFTGEQSNFVRAIPANVLARYKADAGKSYLLNLLDLPETKHYKYALLITLQRNHTGTIMAVCFTNEKDPEFFKNIDKASNCLKFKPH
;
A
#
# COMPACT_ATOMS: atom_id res chain seq x y z
N MET A 1 -0.69 62.97 14.33
CA MET A 1 -1.98 62.27 14.47
C MET A 1 -2.07 60.98 13.62
N LYS A 2 -1.14 60.02 13.78
CA LYS A 2 -1.24 58.68 13.15
C LYS A 2 -0.88 57.52 14.09
N GLN A 3 -0.28 57.77 15.25
CA GLN A 3 0.04 56.72 16.22
C GLN A 3 -1.05 56.43 17.26
N ILE A 4 -2.00 57.34 17.50
CA ILE A 4 -3.08 57.12 18.48
C ILE A 4 -4.14 56.12 17.96
N LYS A 5 -4.26 55.95 16.63
CA LYS A 5 -5.21 55.00 16.02
C LYS A 5 -4.76 53.53 16.08
N TYR A 6 -3.46 53.27 16.24
CA TYR A 6 -2.94 51.89 16.29
C TYR A 6 -2.98 51.27 17.69
N ILE A 7 -3.01 52.09 18.74
CA ILE A 7 -3.10 51.61 20.14
C ILE A 7 -4.55 51.24 20.50
N LEU A 8 -5.55 51.92 19.92
CA LEU A 8 -6.96 51.60 20.13
C LEU A 8 -7.42 50.33 19.39
N LEU A 9 -6.74 49.96 18.29
CA LEU A 9 -7.09 48.76 17.50
C LEU A 9 -6.49 47.47 18.09
N GLN A 10 -5.41 47.54 18.87
CA GLN A 10 -4.84 46.36 19.54
C GLN A 10 -5.53 45.99 20.87
N PHE A 11 -6.25 46.91 21.50
CA PHE A 11 -7.00 46.61 22.74
C PHE A 11 -8.38 45.98 22.49
N MET A 12 -8.89 46.00 21.25
CA MET A 12 -10.22 45.47 20.90
C MET A 12 -10.20 44.01 20.38
N LEU A 13 -9.02 43.36 20.36
CA LEU A 13 -8.86 41.97 19.89
C LEU A 13 -8.58 40.96 21.01
N PHE A 14 -8.65 41.39 22.28
CA PHE A 14 -8.38 40.55 23.45
C PHE A 14 -9.59 40.29 24.37
N LEU A 15 -10.81 40.62 23.96
CA LEU A 15 -12.02 40.50 24.79
C LEU A 15 -13.25 39.85 24.09
N CYS A 16 -13.02 38.85 23.23
CA CYS A 16 -14.03 37.86 22.82
C CYS A 16 -13.23 36.56 22.62
N PHE A 17 -13.28 35.50 23.43
CA PHE A 17 -14.42 34.76 23.93
C PHE A 17 -14.01 34.00 25.21
N THR A 18 -14.63 34.33 26.34
CA THR A 18 -14.69 33.46 27.52
C THR A 18 -16.14 33.37 27.99
N GLY A 19 -16.58 32.15 28.30
CA GLY A 19 -17.93 31.78 28.73
C GLY A 19 -18.71 31.15 27.57
N VAL A 20 -19.34 29.98 27.68
CA VAL A 20 -20.06 29.42 28.83
C VAL A 20 -20.17 27.90 28.65
N PHE A 21 -20.07 27.17 29.76
CA PHE A 21 -20.45 25.76 29.87
C PHE A 21 -21.90 25.54 29.42
N ALA A 22 -22.12 24.76 28.37
CA ALA A 22 -23.41 24.13 28.09
C ALA A 22 -23.24 22.62 28.13
N GLN A 23 -23.56 22.06 29.29
CA GLN A 23 -23.64 20.64 29.56
C GLN A 23 -24.88 20.06 28.86
N VAL A 24 -24.76 19.71 27.58
CA VAL A 24 -25.80 18.95 26.87
C VAL A 24 -25.53 17.47 27.08
N LYS A 25 -26.27 16.89 28.02
CA LYS A 25 -26.45 15.44 28.14
C LYS A 25 -27.30 14.98 26.95
N HIS A 26 -26.69 14.40 25.92
CA HIS A 26 -27.42 13.55 24.98
C HIS A 26 -27.46 12.12 25.54
N PRO A 27 -28.64 11.57 25.87
CA PRO A 27 -28.78 10.16 26.17
C PRO A 27 -28.64 9.34 24.88
N GLN A 28 -27.68 8.42 24.91
CA GLN A 28 -27.64 7.10 24.27
C GLN A 28 -28.65 6.83 23.14
N TYR A 29 -28.17 6.75 21.89
CA TYR A 29 -28.59 5.70 20.95
C TYR A 29 -27.55 5.54 19.82
N ILE A 30 -26.37 4.99 20.14
CA ILE A 30 -25.65 4.17 19.15
C ILE A 30 -25.92 2.75 19.58
N ALA A 31 -26.82 2.10 18.85
CA ALA A 31 -26.97 0.66 18.86
C ALA A 31 -25.58 0.08 18.56
N LYS A 32 -24.90 -0.38 19.62
CA LYS A 32 -23.81 -1.35 19.50
C LYS A 32 -24.43 -2.59 18.85
N LEU A 33 -24.39 -2.65 17.52
CA LEU A 33 -24.33 -3.90 16.80
C LEU A 33 -23.07 -4.60 17.31
N LYS A 34 -23.23 -5.36 18.39
CA LYS A 34 -22.33 -6.45 18.74
C LYS A 34 -22.32 -7.37 17.52
N ARG A 35 -21.44 -7.09 16.55
CA ARG A 35 -20.96 -8.13 15.65
C ARG A 35 -20.39 -9.19 16.58
N LYS A 36 -21.13 -10.29 16.68
CA LYS A 36 -20.68 -11.53 17.32
C LYS A 36 -19.26 -11.76 16.79
N PRO A 37 -18.22 -11.91 17.63
CA PRO A 37 -16.91 -12.26 17.12
C PRO A 37 -17.11 -13.55 16.33
N ALA A 38 -16.94 -13.47 15.02
CA ALA A 38 -16.88 -14.67 14.19
C ALA A 38 -15.82 -15.55 14.87
N ALA A 39 -16.21 -16.78 15.21
CA ALA A 39 -15.30 -17.73 15.84
C ALA A 39 -13.98 -17.67 15.07
N ALA A 40 -12.89 -17.38 15.77
CA ALA A 40 -11.57 -17.25 15.16
C ALA A 40 -11.30 -18.55 14.41
N GLN A 41 -11.45 -18.52 13.08
CA GLN A 41 -11.12 -19.66 12.25
C GLN A 41 -9.64 -19.95 12.49
N PRO A 42 -9.25 -21.22 12.64
CA PRO A 42 -7.87 -21.58 12.89
C PRO A 42 -6.99 -20.91 11.84
N VAL A 43 -6.00 -20.15 12.30
CA VAL A 43 -5.02 -19.48 11.43
C VAL A 43 -4.29 -20.57 10.66
N LYS A 44 -4.62 -20.73 9.37
CA LYS A 44 -3.90 -21.68 8.51
C LYS A 44 -2.43 -21.27 8.45
N SER A 45 -1.54 -22.24 8.59
CA SER A 45 -0.10 -22.04 8.43
C SER A 45 0.19 -21.41 7.05
N ILE A 46 0.85 -20.26 7.04
CA ILE A 46 1.30 -19.52 5.85
C ILE A 46 2.25 -20.40 5.01
N LYS A 47 3.08 -21.21 5.66
CA LYS A 47 4.08 -22.05 5.02
C LYS A 47 3.47 -23.42 4.73
N GLY A 48 2.74 -23.54 3.62
CA GLY A 48 2.22 -24.85 3.19
C GLY A 48 1.06 -24.84 2.19
N THR A 49 0.45 -23.69 1.93
CA THR A 49 -0.61 -23.58 0.92
C THR A 49 -0.02 -23.67 -0.50
N GLU A 50 -0.85 -24.09 -1.47
CA GLU A 50 -0.44 -24.13 -2.87
C GLU A 50 -0.13 -22.71 -3.42
N GLN A 51 -0.90 -21.70 -3.00
CA GLN A 51 -0.64 -20.30 -3.33
C GLN A 51 0.74 -19.85 -2.82
N PHE A 52 1.09 -20.17 -1.57
CA PHE A 52 2.41 -19.83 -1.03
C PHE A 52 3.54 -20.57 -1.76
N LYS A 53 3.35 -21.82 -2.17
CA LYS A 53 4.34 -22.57 -2.95
C LYS A 53 4.58 -21.93 -4.31
N ALA A 54 3.52 -21.60 -5.05
CA ALA A 54 3.61 -20.91 -6.34
C ALA A 54 4.29 -19.54 -6.18
N PHE A 55 3.88 -18.76 -5.19
CA PHE A 55 4.51 -17.48 -4.88
C PHE A 55 6.01 -17.65 -4.53
N SER A 56 6.37 -18.67 -3.75
CA SER A 56 7.76 -18.96 -3.41
C SER A 56 8.64 -19.27 -4.63
N GLN A 57 8.07 -19.92 -5.66
CA GLN A 57 8.78 -20.16 -6.92
C GLN A 57 9.01 -18.87 -7.70
N LEU A 58 8.00 -17.98 -7.77
CA LEU A 58 8.14 -16.65 -8.38
C LEU A 58 9.17 -15.78 -7.66
N LEU A 59 9.16 -15.81 -6.32
CA LEU A 59 10.17 -15.12 -5.51
C LEU A 59 11.58 -15.64 -5.81
N ALA A 60 11.73 -16.97 -5.93
CA ALA A 60 13.02 -17.57 -6.26
C ALA A 60 13.52 -17.13 -7.65
N SER A 61 12.65 -17.12 -8.67
CA SER A 61 13.01 -16.71 -10.02
C SER A 61 13.34 -15.22 -10.15
N ALA A 62 12.74 -14.38 -9.31
CA ALA A 62 13.01 -12.94 -9.24
C ALA A 62 14.11 -12.56 -8.24
N ASN A 63 14.82 -13.53 -7.65
CA ASN A 63 15.84 -13.34 -6.62
C ASN A 63 15.35 -12.52 -5.40
N VAL A 64 14.12 -12.76 -4.97
CA VAL A 64 13.47 -12.09 -3.84
C VAL A 64 13.45 -13.01 -2.63
N ALA A 65 13.69 -12.45 -1.45
CA ALA A 65 13.45 -13.09 -0.17
C ALA A 65 12.12 -12.60 0.40
N PHE A 66 11.31 -13.56 0.90
CA PHE A 66 10.07 -13.26 1.60
C PHE A 66 10.11 -13.81 3.02
N THR A 67 9.76 -12.97 3.98
CA THR A 67 9.53 -13.35 5.37
C THR A 67 8.13 -12.86 5.74
N PRO A 68 7.16 -13.77 5.94
CA PRO A 68 5.80 -13.37 6.30
C PRO A 68 5.81 -12.43 7.53
N PRO A 69 5.16 -11.26 7.45
CA PRO A 69 5.13 -10.33 8.56
C PRO A 69 4.30 -10.90 9.72
N ILE A 70 4.72 -10.61 10.95
CA ILE A 70 4.06 -11.12 12.16
C ILE A 70 2.65 -10.52 12.27
N GLY A 71 1.68 -11.37 12.61
CA GLY A 71 0.28 -10.95 12.79
C GLY A 71 -0.53 -10.91 11.50
N PHE A 72 0.09 -11.22 10.36
CA PHE A 72 -0.62 -11.38 9.09
C PHE A 72 -1.02 -12.84 8.86
N ARG A 73 -2.09 -13.05 8.11
CA ARG A 73 -2.46 -14.35 7.57
C ARG A 73 -2.62 -14.28 6.06
N GLU A 74 -2.39 -15.40 5.41
CA GLU A 74 -2.67 -15.54 3.99
C GLU A 74 -4.17 -15.48 3.71
N ILE A 75 -4.49 -14.80 2.62
CA ILE A 75 -5.81 -14.79 1.99
C ILE A 75 -5.69 -15.18 0.51
N PRO A 76 -6.77 -15.64 -0.12
CA PRO A 76 -6.78 -15.86 -1.56
C PRO A 76 -6.36 -14.59 -2.30
N ALA A 77 -5.35 -14.70 -3.15
CA ALA A 77 -4.98 -13.63 -4.07
C ALA A 77 -6.02 -13.55 -5.21
N ILE A 78 -6.39 -12.33 -5.61
CA ILE A 78 -7.27 -12.14 -6.76
C ILE A 78 -6.51 -12.46 -8.06
N ASN A 79 -7.14 -13.27 -8.91
CA ASN A 79 -6.61 -13.61 -10.22
C ASN A 79 -7.78 -13.82 -11.19
N ASN A 80 -8.13 -12.76 -11.93
CA ASN A 80 -9.18 -12.72 -12.94
C ASN A 80 -8.71 -11.91 -14.15
N GLU A 81 -9.62 -11.60 -15.09
CA GLU A 81 -9.29 -10.88 -16.32
C GLU A 81 -8.77 -9.45 -16.08
N ASP A 82 -9.20 -8.82 -14.98
CA ASP A 82 -8.89 -7.41 -14.67
C ASP A 82 -7.72 -7.26 -13.69
N PHE A 83 -7.56 -8.21 -12.77
CA PHE A 83 -6.60 -8.16 -11.68
C PHE A 83 -5.89 -9.50 -11.50
N SER A 84 -4.56 -9.48 -11.51
CA SER A 84 -3.74 -10.68 -11.33
C SER A 84 -2.64 -10.44 -10.30
N PHE A 85 -2.82 -10.99 -9.11
CA PHE A 85 -1.88 -10.94 -8.00
C PHE A 85 -1.42 -12.34 -7.62
N ASP A 86 -0.14 -12.44 -7.25
CA ASP A 86 0.51 -13.72 -6.97
C ASP A 86 0.31 -14.17 -5.51
N TYR A 87 0.10 -13.22 -4.61
CA TYR A 87 -0.03 -13.49 -3.18
C TYR A 87 -0.76 -12.37 -2.46
N ALA A 88 -1.49 -12.71 -1.39
CA ALA A 88 -2.19 -11.72 -0.59
C ALA A 88 -2.20 -12.08 0.90
N LEU A 89 -2.13 -11.05 1.73
CA LEU A 89 -2.15 -11.13 3.18
C LEU A 89 -3.18 -10.15 3.76
N GLU A 90 -3.71 -10.47 4.93
CA GLU A 90 -4.50 -9.56 5.75
C GLU A 90 -4.04 -9.56 7.21
N ILE A 91 -4.38 -8.51 7.95
CA ILE A 91 -4.33 -8.54 9.41
C ILE A 91 -5.74 -8.94 9.92
N PRO A 92 -5.90 -10.10 10.58
CA PRO A 92 -7.21 -10.55 11.04
C PRO A 92 -7.93 -9.52 11.91
N GLY A 93 -9.17 -9.20 11.54
CA GLY A 93 -10.00 -8.25 12.30
C GLY A 93 -9.67 -6.78 12.06
N GLN A 94 -8.78 -6.46 11.12
CA GLN A 94 -8.51 -5.10 10.66
C GLN A 94 -8.90 -4.93 9.19
N GLU A 95 -9.27 -3.72 8.81
CA GLU A 95 -9.54 -3.34 7.42
C GLU A 95 -8.22 -2.99 6.70
N PHE A 96 -7.34 -3.99 6.61
CA PHE A 96 -6.02 -3.85 6.01
C PHE A 96 -5.57 -5.14 5.32
N GLU A 97 -5.26 -5.01 4.04
CA GLU A 97 -4.76 -6.09 3.19
C GLU A 97 -3.54 -5.64 2.41
N ILE A 98 -2.67 -6.59 2.06
CA ILE A 98 -1.55 -6.36 1.16
C ILE A 98 -1.56 -7.42 0.08
N TRP A 99 -1.58 -6.99 -1.17
CA TRP A 99 -1.50 -7.88 -2.33
C TRP A 99 -0.18 -7.65 -3.07
N PHE A 100 0.41 -8.72 -3.55
CA PHE A 100 1.73 -8.73 -4.17
C PHE A 100 1.67 -9.26 -5.60
N GLN A 101 2.44 -8.63 -6.46
CA GLN A 101 2.82 -9.17 -7.77
C GLN A 101 4.34 -9.14 -7.90
N VAL A 102 4.95 -10.22 -8.39
CA VAL A 102 6.40 -10.37 -8.52
C VAL A 102 6.73 -10.88 -9.92
N LYS A 103 7.62 -10.16 -10.63
CA LYS A 103 8.08 -10.56 -11.96
C LYS A 103 9.60 -10.66 -11.98
N SER A 104 10.11 -11.78 -12.50
CA SER A 104 11.52 -11.89 -12.89
C SER A 104 11.74 -11.15 -14.21
N LEU A 105 12.84 -10.43 -14.33
CA LEU A 105 13.26 -9.76 -15.57
C LEU A 105 14.43 -10.46 -16.25
N ARG A 106 14.89 -11.60 -15.73
CA ARG A 106 16.12 -12.25 -16.20
C ARG A 106 16.07 -12.60 -17.69
N GLU A 107 14.99 -13.23 -18.14
CA GLU A 107 14.85 -13.61 -19.56
C GLU A 107 14.64 -12.39 -20.47
N ASN A 108 13.84 -11.42 -20.01
CA ASN A 108 13.65 -10.16 -20.71
C ASN A 108 14.97 -9.41 -20.90
N TRP A 109 15.82 -9.40 -19.86
CA TRP A 109 17.13 -8.79 -19.89
C TRP A 109 18.06 -9.49 -20.90
N LEU A 110 18.14 -10.82 -20.86
CA LEU A 110 18.94 -11.58 -21.84
C LEU A 110 18.44 -11.41 -23.28
N SER A 111 17.15 -11.16 -23.49
CA SER A 111 16.60 -10.78 -24.80
C SER A 111 17.06 -9.39 -25.22
N TYR A 112 16.94 -8.41 -24.31
CA TYR A 112 17.34 -7.02 -24.56
C TYR A 112 18.84 -6.88 -24.84
N GLU A 113 19.72 -7.61 -24.14
CA GLU A 113 21.16 -7.63 -24.42
C GLU A 113 21.49 -8.17 -25.83
N ARG A 114 20.64 -9.02 -26.39
CA ARG A 114 20.79 -9.55 -27.76
C ARG A 114 20.17 -8.64 -28.81
N ASN A 115 19.18 -7.82 -28.43
CA ASN A 115 18.53 -6.86 -29.31
C ASN A 115 18.09 -5.60 -28.52
N HIS A 116 18.89 -4.55 -28.61
CA HIS A 116 18.65 -3.28 -27.93
C HIS A 116 17.54 -2.41 -28.53
N GLU A 117 16.88 -2.85 -29.61
CA GLU A 117 15.70 -2.17 -30.15
C GLU A 117 14.44 -2.38 -29.28
N GLN A 118 14.47 -3.38 -28.40
CA GLN A 118 13.38 -3.65 -27.45
C GLN A 118 13.38 -2.60 -26.32
N GLU A 119 12.23 -2.41 -25.66
CA GLU A 119 12.17 -1.58 -24.47
C GLU A 119 13.04 -2.16 -23.35
N ASN A 120 13.78 -1.31 -22.64
CA ASN A 120 14.59 -1.72 -21.49
C ASN A 120 13.69 -2.39 -20.42
N PRO A 121 13.91 -3.67 -20.08
CA PRO A 121 13.09 -4.37 -19.09
C PRO A 121 13.08 -3.70 -17.71
N ASP A 122 14.15 -3.01 -17.34
CA ASP A 122 14.26 -2.31 -16.05
C ASP A 122 13.33 -1.10 -15.94
N SER A 123 12.77 -0.58 -17.04
CA SER A 123 11.74 0.48 -16.99
C SER A 123 10.31 -0.06 -16.85
N SER A 124 10.11 -1.38 -16.98
CA SER A 124 8.77 -1.99 -16.99
C SER A 124 7.96 -1.74 -15.71
N TYR A 125 8.62 -1.58 -14.56
CA TYR A 125 7.96 -1.29 -13.27
C TYR A 125 7.17 0.03 -13.28
N LEU A 126 7.57 1.00 -14.13
CA LEU A 126 6.87 2.27 -14.29
C LEU A 126 5.51 2.06 -14.96
N LYS A 127 5.50 1.34 -16.08
CA LYS A 127 4.28 1.02 -16.83
C LYS A 127 3.34 0.12 -16.02
N MET A 128 3.91 -0.85 -15.30
CA MET A 128 3.15 -1.71 -14.39
C MET A 128 2.44 -0.89 -13.30
N GLY A 129 3.18 -0.02 -12.59
CA GLY A 129 2.60 0.80 -11.53
C GLY A 129 1.55 1.78 -12.05
N GLN A 130 1.79 2.41 -13.21
CA GLN A 130 0.84 3.31 -13.84
C GLN A 130 -0.43 2.58 -14.27
N ALA A 131 -0.31 1.44 -14.97
CA ALA A 131 -1.46 0.66 -15.42
C ALA A 131 -2.30 0.19 -14.23
N GLN A 132 -1.68 -0.33 -13.17
CA GLN A 132 -2.41 -0.77 -11.99
C GLN A 132 -3.08 0.39 -11.24
N ALA A 133 -2.41 1.54 -11.12
CA ALA A 133 -3.01 2.73 -10.53
C ALA A 133 -4.24 3.19 -11.35
N SER A 134 -4.13 3.25 -12.68
CA SER A 134 -5.25 3.59 -13.56
C SER A 134 -6.40 2.60 -13.50
N ALA A 135 -6.13 1.29 -13.40
CA ALA A 135 -7.16 0.28 -13.23
C ALA A 135 -7.93 0.47 -11.91
N PHE A 136 -7.24 0.88 -10.84
CA PHE A 136 -7.85 1.09 -9.54
C PHE A 136 -8.62 2.40 -9.39
N THR A 137 -8.21 3.47 -10.09
CA THR A 137 -8.82 4.80 -9.92
C THR A 137 -9.72 5.21 -11.08
N GLY A 138 -9.61 4.54 -12.23
CA GLY A 138 -10.22 5.01 -13.49
C GLY A 138 -9.55 6.26 -14.06
N GLU A 139 -8.48 6.77 -13.44
CA GLU A 139 -7.78 7.97 -13.86
C GLU A 139 -6.57 7.65 -14.74
N GLN A 140 -6.36 8.43 -15.80
CA GLN A 140 -5.17 8.28 -16.67
C GLN A 140 -3.88 8.82 -16.03
N SER A 141 -4.01 9.75 -15.08
CA SER A 141 -2.90 10.37 -14.38
C SER A 141 -3.10 10.27 -12.87
N ASN A 142 -2.21 9.55 -12.20
CA ASN A 142 -2.23 9.40 -10.75
C ASN A 142 -1.03 10.13 -10.13
N PHE A 143 -1.21 10.73 -8.96
CA PHE A 143 -0.12 11.35 -8.23
C PHE A 143 0.91 10.29 -7.80
N VAL A 144 2.14 10.45 -8.27
CA VAL A 144 3.24 9.49 -8.10
C VAL A 144 4.45 10.16 -7.44
N ARG A 145 5.11 9.44 -6.53
CA ARG A 145 6.38 9.85 -5.93
C ARG A 145 7.48 8.84 -6.24
N ALA A 146 8.70 9.33 -6.44
CA ALA A 146 9.89 8.48 -6.39
C ALA A 146 10.16 8.09 -4.94
N ILE A 147 10.50 6.83 -4.71
CA ILE A 147 10.86 6.35 -3.38
C ILE A 147 12.30 6.81 -3.05
N PRO A 148 12.53 7.47 -1.91
CA PRO A 148 13.87 7.92 -1.52
C PRO A 148 14.89 6.78 -1.37
N ALA A 149 16.16 7.05 -1.66
CA ALA A 149 17.23 6.05 -1.66
C ALA A 149 17.39 5.31 -0.32
N ASN A 150 17.22 6.01 0.81
CA ASN A 150 17.28 5.40 2.14
C ASN A 150 16.14 4.39 2.38
N VAL A 151 14.99 4.58 1.73
CA VAL A 151 13.88 3.62 1.79
C VAL A 151 14.14 2.46 0.83
N LEU A 152 14.62 2.72 -0.39
CA LEU A 152 14.99 1.68 -1.37
C LEU A 152 16.03 0.69 -0.81
N ALA A 153 17.01 1.20 -0.05
CA ALA A 153 18.04 0.39 0.59
C ALA A 153 17.46 -0.68 1.53
N ARG A 154 16.32 -0.42 2.20
CA ARG A 154 15.63 -1.40 3.06
C ARG A 154 15.15 -2.64 2.28
N TYR A 155 14.76 -2.43 1.02
CA TYR A 155 14.28 -3.46 0.09
C TYR A 155 15.39 -4.04 -0.80
N LYS A 156 16.61 -3.48 -0.73
CA LYS A 156 17.71 -3.71 -1.68
C LYS A 156 17.32 -3.44 -3.14
N ALA A 157 16.39 -2.50 -3.35
CA ALA A 157 15.94 -2.07 -4.66
C ALA A 157 16.84 -0.95 -5.20
N ASP A 158 16.91 -0.81 -6.53
CA ASP A 158 17.65 0.25 -7.20
C ASP A 158 16.73 1.44 -7.54
N ALA A 159 15.45 1.16 -7.84
CA ALA A 159 14.45 2.17 -8.10
C ALA A 159 13.07 1.79 -7.55
N GLY A 160 12.17 2.77 -7.45
CA GLY A 160 10.79 2.52 -7.07
C GLY A 160 9.88 3.74 -7.13
N LYS A 161 8.58 3.48 -7.27
CA LYS A 161 7.51 4.48 -7.26
C LYS A 161 6.47 4.13 -6.20
N SER A 162 5.83 5.16 -5.65
CA SER A 162 4.67 5.01 -4.77
C SER A 162 3.52 5.90 -5.23
N TYR A 163 2.30 5.38 -5.10
CA TYR A 163 1.06 6.05 -5.47
C TYR A 163 0.09 5.93 -4.30
N LEU A 164 -0.45 7.06 -3.83
CA LEU A 164 -1.52 7.06 -2.83
C LEU A 164 -2.83 7.31 -3.55
N LEU A 165 -3.66 6.27 -3.63
CA LEU A 165 -4.81 6.19 -4.53
C LEU A 165 -6.13 6.42 -3.77
N ASN A 166 -7.09 7.04 -4.45
CA ASN A 166 -8.50 6.98 -4.11
C ASN A 166 -9.14 5.98 -5.06
N LEU A 167 -9.65 4.87 -4.53
CA LEU A 167 -10.09 3.75 -5.33
C LEU A 167 -11.51 3.95 -5.84
N LEU A 168 -11.79 3.38 -7.00
CA LEU A 168 -13.16 3.08 -7.41
C LEU A 168 -13.78 2.10 -6.42
N ASP A 169 -15.09 2.24 -6.21
CA ASP A 169 -15.86 1.30 -5.40
C ASP A 169 -16.10 0.01 -6.17
N LEU A 170 -15.20 -0.97 -6.01
CA LEU A 170 -15.18 -2.22 -6.77
C LEU A 170 -15.30 -3.43 -5.83
N PRO A 171 -16.09 -4.46 -6.18
CA PRO A 171 -16.15 -5.70 -5.42
C PRO A 171 -14.81 -6.45 -5.42
N GLU A 172 -14.03 -6.34 -6.49
CA GLU A 172 -12.70 -6.95 -6.62
C GLU A 172 -11.77 -6.45 -5.51
N THR A 173 -11.78 -5.14 -5.24
CA THR A 173 -11.02 -4.49 -4.16
C THR A 173 -11.79 -4.50 -2.83
N LYS A 174 -12.83 -5.32 -2.69
CA LYS A 174 -13.67 -5.42 -1.48
C LYS A 174 -14.18 -4.07 -0.99
N HIS A 175 -14.45 -3.15 -1.92
CA HIS A 175 -14.95 -1.81 -1.63
C HIS A 175 -13.99 -0.96 -0.75
N TYR A 176 -12.69 -1.27 -0.75
CA TYR A 176 -11.71 -0.41 -0.10
C TYR A 176 -11.69 0.98 -0.73
N LYS A 177 -11.60 2.02 0.10
CA LYS A 177 -11.60 3.41 -0.39
C LYS A 177 -10.22 3.89 -0.87
N TYR A 178 -9.16 3.34 -0.31
CA TYR A 178 -7.81 3.84 -0.52
C TYR A 178 -6.80 2.69 -0.67
N ALA A 179 -5.74 2.96 -1.44
CA ALA A 179 -4.57 2.10 -1.48
C ALA A 179 -3.27 2.90 -1.49
N LEU A 180 -2.23 2.32 -0.91
CA LEU A 180 -0.84 2.67 -1.20
C LEU A 180 -0.27 1.60 -2.14
N LEU A 181 -0.06 1.97 -3.40
CA LEU A 181 0.60 1.13 -4.39
C LEU A 181 2.09 1.46 -4.43
N ILE A 182 2.93 0.44 -4.34
CA ILE A 182 4.38 0.53 -4.33
C ILE A 182 4.92 -0.38 -5.44
N THR A 183 5.76 0.15 -6.31
CA THR A 183 6.58 -0.65 -7.23
C THR A 183 8.05 -0.48 -6.91
N LEU A 184 8.77 -1.58 -6.85
CA LEU A 184 10.20 -1.66 -6.59
C LEU A 184 10.86 -2.44 -7.72
N GLN A 185 12.04 -2.01 -8.13
CA GLN A 185 12.80 -2.63 -9.20
C GLN A 185 14.25 -2.83 -8.77
N ARG A 186 14.83 -3.95 -9.21
CA ARG A 186 16.24 -4.30 -9.09
C ARG A 186 16.79 -4.57 -10.47
N ASN A 187 17.90 -3.92 -10.81
CA ASN A 187 18.49 -3.96 -12.14
C ASN A 187 18.74 -5.40 -12.59
N HIS A 188 18.31 -5.68 -13.82
CA HIS A 188 18.49 -6.96 -14.52
C HIS A 188 17.93 -8.18 -13.76
N THR A 189 17.10 -7.95 -12.73
CA THR A 189 16.70 -8.98 -11.76
C THR A 189 15.19 -9.14 -11.75
N GLY A 190 14.45 -8.10 -11.39
CA GLY A 190 13.02 -8.25 -11.16
C GLY A 190 12.31 -7.00 -10.67
N THR A 191 10.99 -7.10 -10.66
CA THR A 191 10.06 -6.08 -10.18
C THR A 191 9.16 -6.68 -9.11
N ILE A 192 8.90 -5.92 -8.04
CA ILE A 192 7.92 -6.21 -7.00
C ILE A 192 6.89 -5.09 -7.00
N MET A 193 5.61 -5.44 -7.11
CA MET A 193 4.50 -4.54 -6.84
C MET A 193 3.78 -5.00 -5.57
N ALA A 194 3.53 -4.06 -4.66
CA ALA A 194 2.75 -4.28 -3.45
C ALA A 194 1.63 -3.24 -3.37
N VAL A 195 0.42 -3.67 -3.04
CA VAL A 195 -0.75 -2.79 -2.90
C VAL A 195 -1.31 -2.97 -1.49
N CYS A 196 -1.23 -1.93 -0.67
CA CYS A 196 -1.76 -1.93 0.69
C CYS A 196 -3.10 -1.21 0.71
N PHE A 197 -4.17 -1.90 1.09
CA PHE A 197 -5.54 -1.38 1.08
C PHE A 197 -6.01 -0.89 2.45
N THR A 198 -6.88 0.12 2.47
CA THR A 198 -7.53 0.61 3.68
C THR A 198 -8.79 1.43 3.38
N ASN A 199 -9.64 1.61 4.39
CA ASN A 199 -10.76 2.54 4.37
C ASN A 199 -10.47 3.88 5.06
N GLU A 200 -9.34 4.00 5.77
CA GLU A 200 -8.97 5.19 6.53
C GLU A 200 -7.48 5.55 6.30
N LYS A 201 -7.18 6.82 5.98
CA LYS A 201 -5.80 7.32 5.81
C LYS A 201 -5.22 7.84 7.14
N ASP A 202 -5.37 7.05 8.19
CA ASP A 202 -4.97 7.42 9.54
C ASP A 202 -3.53 6.94 9.86
N PRO A 203 -2.97 7.28 11.02
CA PRO A 203 -1.66 6.79 11.42
C PRO A 203 -1.56 5.26 11.56
N GLU A 204 -2.65 4.55 11.88
CA GLU A 204 -2.63 3.09 12.01
C GLU A 204 -2.41 2.41 10.65
N PHE A 205 -2.93 2.98 9.55
CA PHE A 205 -2.62 2.53 8.20
C PHE A 205 -1.11 2.50 7.92
N PHE A 206 -0.41 3.60 8.19
CA PHE A 206 1.03 3.69 7.96
C PHE A 206 1.84 2.79 8.89
N LYS A 207 1.36 2.59 10.12
CA LYS A 207 1.96 1.62 11.06
C LYS A 207 1.78 0.18 10.58
N ASN A 208 0.65 -0.16 9.97
CA ASN A 208 0.43 -1.48 9.38
C ASN A 208 1.31 -1.70 8.15
N ILE A 209 1.50 -0.68 7.32
CA ILE A 209 2.49 -0.71 6.23
C ILE A 209 3.90 -0.93 6.79
N ASP A 210 4.28 -0.25 7.88
CA ASP A 210 5.61 -0.42 8.47
C ASP A 210 5.80 -1.80 9.11
N LYS A 211 4.76 -2.40 9.72
CA LYS A 211 4.80 -3.80 10.20
C LYS A 211 5.04 -4.80 9.07
N ALA A 212 4.47 -4.53 7.89
CA ALA A 212 4.69 -5.34 6.70
C ALA A 212 5.97 -4.94 5.94
N SER A 213 6.56 -3.80 6.26
CA SER A 213 7.76 -3.34 5.59
C SER A 213 8.89 -4.35 5.80
N ASN A 214 9.70 -4.53 4.76
CA ASN A 214 10.77 -5.53 4.72
C ASN A 214 10.31 -7.01 4.70
N CYS A 215 9.01 -7.31 4.60
CA CYS A 215 8.58 -8.68 4.37
C CYS A 215 9.09 -9.23 3.03
N LEU A 216 9.24 -8.36 2.02
CA LEU A 216 9.88 -8.63 0.74
C LEU A 216 11.14 -7.80 0.59
N LYS A 217 12.22 -8.40 0.09
CA LYS A 217 13.46 -7.70 -0.29
C LYS A 217 14.20 -8.48 -1.36
N PHE A 218 14.87 -7.80 -2.27
CA PHE A 218 15.79 -8.46 -3.18
C PHE A 218 16.95 -9.09 -2.39
N LYS A 219 17.44 -10.25 -2.82
CA LYS A 219 18.64 -10.86 -2.26
C LYS A 219 19.87 -10.12 -2.80
N PRO A 220 20.96 -10.04 -2.00
CA PRO A 220 22.22 -9.55 -2.54
C PRO A 220 22.72 -10.49 -3.65
N HIS A 221 23.42 -9.93 -4.63
CA HIS A 221 24.18 -10.71 -5.61
C HIS A 221 25.47 -11.22 -4.99
#